data_AF-X1PS08-F1
#
_entry.id   AF-X1PS08-F1
#
_cell.length_a   1.000
_cell.length_b   1.000
_cell.length_c   1.000
_cell.angle_alpha   90.00
_cell.angle_beta   90.00
_cell.angle_gamma   90.00
#
_symmetry.space_group_name_H-M   'P 1'
#
loop_
_entity.id
_entity.type
_entity.pdbx_description
1 polymer ?
#
loop_
_entity_poly.entity_id
_entity_poly.type
_entity_poly.pdbx_seq_one_letter_code
_entity_poly.pdbx_strand_id
1 'polypeptide(L)' 'MIETKRLIIRSFIENDWADLFEYLSLKQIYTYEPGKPITIDESKQIAKDRSKGDDFYAVVLKENMK' A
#
# COMPACT_ATOMS: atom_id res chain seq x y z
N MET A 1 1.61 16.20 -0.93
CA MET A 1 2.70 15.33 -1.45
C MET A 1 4.00 15.81 -0.81
N ILE A 2 4.79 14.89 -0.26
CA ILE A 2 6.09 15.17 0.36
C ILE A 2 7.15 14.42 -0.43
N GLU A 3 8.28 15.06 -0.70
CA GLU A 3 9.40 14.43 -1.39
C GLU A 3 10.65 14.40 -0.51
N THR A 4 11.38 13.30 -0.59
CA THR A 4 12.71 13.17 0.00
C THR A 4 13.73 12.89 -1.09
N LYS A 5 14.99 12.67 -0.69
CA LYS A 5 16.05 12.25 -1.61
C LYS A 5 15.68 10.99 -2.41
N ARG A 6 14.97 10.04 -1.81
CA ARG A 6 14.68 8.73 -2.42
C ARG A 6 13.20 8.39 -2.55
N LEU A 7 12.33 9.09 -1.84
CA LEU A 7 10.93 8.69 -1.68
C LEU A 7 9.98 9.82 -2.08
N ILE A 8 8.80 9.42 -2.55
CA ILE A 8 7.60 10.24 -2.67
C ILE A 8 6.59 9.72 -1.65
N ILE A 9 6.02 10.61 -0.85
CA ILE A 9 4.90 10.29 0.04
C ILE A 9 3.68 11.05 -0.49
N ARG A 10 2.66 10.30 -0.89
CA ARG A 10 1.43 10.85 -1.49
C ARG A 10 0.20 10.13 -0.93
N SER A 11 -0.96 10.75 -1.07
CA SER A 11 -2.23 10.09 -0.80
C SER A 11 -2.31 8.77 -1.57
N PHE A 12 -2.86 7.76 -0.90
CA PHE A 12 -3.07 6.45 -1.50
C PHE A 12 -4.15 6.51 -2.59
N ILE A 13 -3.98 5.76 -3.67
CA ILE A 13 -4.93 5.71 -4.79
C ILE A 13 -5.38 4.26 -5.05
N GLU A 14 -6.52 4.10 -5.70
CA GLU A 14 -7.07 2.76 -6.00
C GLU A 14 -6.10 1.88 -6.80
N ASN A 15 -5.29 2.48 -7.68
CA ASN A 15 -4.30 1.77 -8.49
C ASN A 15 -3.10 1.22 -7.70
N ASP A 16 -2.93 1.57 -6.42
CA ASP A 16 -1.86 1.05 -5.56
C ASP A 16 -2.14 -0.39 -5.08
N TRP A 17 -3.26 -1.00 -5.49
CA TRP A 17 -3.69 -2.34 -5.05
C TRP A 17 -2.66 -3.44 -5.31
N ALA A 18 -1.84 -3.31 -6.36
CA ALA A 18 -0.87 -4.31 -6.75
C ALA A 18 0.31 -4.35 -5.78
N ASP A 19 0.89 -3.18 -5.46
CA ASP A 19 1.98 -3.07 -4.49
C ASP A 19 1.47 -3.37 -3.06
N LEU A 20 0.22 -2.99 -2.76
CA LEU A 20 -0.44 -3.37 -1.52
C LEU A 20 -0.56 -4.90 -1.37
N PHE A 21 -0.92 -5.60 -2.45
CA PHE A 21 -0.98 -7.07 -2.47
C PHE A 21 0.40 -7.70 -2.33
N GLU A 22 1.39 -7.19 -3.06
CA GLU A 22 2.78 -7.67 -2.99
C GLU A 22 3.29 -7.68 -1.53
N TYR A 23 2.92 -6.66 -0.75
CA TYR A 23 3.25 -6.56 0.66
C TYR A 23 2.33 -7.40 1.56
N LEU A 24 1.02 -7.19 1.52
CA LEU A 24 0.05 -7.75 2.48
C LEU A 24 -0.32 -9.22 2.21
N SER A 25 0.08 -9.81 1.09
CA SER A 25 -0.07 -11.25 0.84
C SER A 25 1.00 -12.10 1.55
N LEU A 26 2.04 -11.48 2.10
CA LEU A 26 3.14 -12.19 2.74
C LEU A 26 2.78 -12.57 4.18
N LYS A 27 2.79 -13.87 4.50
CA LYS A 27 2.50 -14.40 5.85
C LYS A 27 3.40 -13.77 6.93
N GLN A 28 4.64 -13.45 6.60
CA GLN A 28 5.61 -12.88 7.54
C GLN A 28 5.22 -11.49 8.08
N ILE A 29 4.41 -10.72 7.35
CA ILE A 29 3.93 -9.40 7.80
C ILE A 29 3.06 -9.53 9.05
N TYR A 30 2.35 -10.64 9.18
CA TYR A 30 1.44 -10.94 10.30
C TYR A 30 2.15 -11.61 11.48
N THR A 31 3.48 -11.51 11.56
CA THR A 31 4.23 -11.98 12.75
C THR A 31 3.93 -11.08 13.96
N TYR A 32 3.81 -9.78 13.73
CA TYR A 32 3.54 -8.77 14.76
C TYR A 32 2.30 -7.94 14.46
N GLU A 33 1.83 -7.94 13.21
CA GLU A 33 0.59 -7.28 12.81
C GLU A 33 -0.62 -8.22 12.94
N PRO A 34 -1.79 -7.73 13.40
CA PRO A 34 -3.01 -8.53 13.39
C PRO A 34 -3.46 -8.84 11.96
N GLY A 35 -4.12 -9.98 11.77
CA GLY A 35 -4.74 -10.36 10.51
C GLY A 35 -4.13 -11.60 9.86
N LYS A 36 -4.25 -11.69 8.54
CA LYS A 36 -3.77 -12.80 7.71
C LYS A 36 -3.48 -12.30 6.29
N PRO A 37 -2.65 -13.02 5.50
CA PRO A 37 -2.46 -12.75 4.09
C PRO A 37 -3.75 -12.48 3.34
N ILE A 38 -3.77 -11.40 2.57
CA ILE A 38 -4.92 -11.00 1.76
C ILE A 38 -4.84 -11.61 0.36
N THR A 39 -6.00 -11.77 -0.27
CA THR A 39 -6.17 -12.12 -1.67
C THR A 39 -6.07 -10.88 -2.58
N ILE A 40 -5.98 -11.11 -3.90
CA ILE A 40 -5.97 -10.03 -4.91
C ILE A 40 -7.29 -9.23 -4.88
N ASP A 41 -8.42 -9.89 -4.67
CA ASP A 41 -9.71 -9.19 -4.64
C ASP A 41 -9.87 -8.36 -3.36
N GLU A 42 -9.40 -8.88 -2.22
CA GLU A 42 -9.32 -8.11 -0.97
C GLU A 42 -8.39 -6.91 -1.11
N SER A 43 -7.25 -7.02 -1.81
CA SER A 43 -6.33 -5.88 -1.99
C SER A 43 -6.95 -4.76 -2.81
N LYS A 44 -7.70 -5.08 -3.88
CA LYS A 44 -8.43 -4.08 -4.67
C LYS A 44 -9.50 -3.37 -3.84
N GLN A 45 -10.25 -4.13 -3.04
CA GLN A 45 -11.29 -3.55 -2.18
C GLN A 45 -10.68 -2.62 -1.12
N ILE A 46 -9.61 -3.07 -0.45
CA ILE A 46 -8.89 -2.24 0.53
C ILE A 46 -8.34 -0.98 -0.15
N ALA A 47 -7.72 -1.10 -1.32
CA ALA A 47 -7.15 0.05 -2.02
C ALA A 47 -8.21 1.09 -2.40
N LYS A 48 -9.37 0.63 -2.87
CA LYS A 48 -10.53 1.46 -3.17
C LYS A 48 -11.11 2.15 -1.94
N ASP A 49 -11.12 1.49 -0.79
CA ASP A 49 -11.64 2.09 0.44
C ASP A 49 -10.65 3.07 1.06
N ARG A 50 -9.35 2.75 1.04
CA ARG A 50 -8.28 3.62 1.56
C ARG A 50 -8.05 4.86 0.70
N SER A 51 -8.30 4.80 -0.60
CA SER A 51 -8.17 5.96 -1.49
C SER A 51 -9.21 7.06 -1.26
N LYS A 52 -10.26 6.78 -0.48
CA LYS A 52 -11.31 7.77 -0.15
C LYS A 52 -10.92 8.69 1.00
N GLY A 53 -9.94 8.30 1.82
CA GLY A 53 -9.49 9.04 3.01
C GLY A 53 -8.23 9.87 2.75
N ASP A 54 -7.87 10.70 3.72
CA ASP A 54 -6.63 11.49 3.77
C ASP A 54 -5.65 10.99 4.87
N ASP A 55 -5.93 9.81 5.43
CA ASP A 55 -5.20 9.19 6.54
C ASP A 55 -4.29 8.02 6.10
N PHE A 56 -4.32 7.65 4.82
CA PHE A 56 -3.52 6.56 4.26
C PHE A 56 -2.64 7.03 3.09
N TYR A 57 -1.35 6.70 3.15
CA TYR A 57 -0.33 7.23 2.24
C TYR A 57 0.48 6.11 1.61
N ALA A 58 0.77 6.25 0.31
CA ALA A 58 1.76 5.44 -0.37
C ALA A 58 3.16 6.05 -0.16
N VAL A 59 4.14 5.20 0.15
CA VAL A 59 5.56 5.57 0.24
C VAL A 59 6.27 4.92 -0.93
N VAL A 60 6.54 5.73 -1.96
CA VAL A 60 7.00 5.26 -3.28
C VAL A 60 8.49 5.56 -3.44
N LEU A 61 9.28 4.54 -3.77
CA LEU A 61 10.69 4.67 -4.14
C LEU A 61 10.82 5.29 -5.53
N LYS A 62 11.55 6.41 -5.61
CA LYS A 62 11.72 7.17 -6.86
C LYS A 62 12.43 6.38 -7.97
N GLU A 63 13.24 5.40 -7.60
CA GLU A 63 14.06 4.62 -8.55
C GLU A 63 13.23 3.74 -9.48
N ASN A 64 12.15 3.14 -8.97
CA ASN A 64 11.32 2.19 -9.69
C ASN A 64 9.83 2.53 -9.67
N MET A 65 9.46 3.64 -9.02
CA MET A 65 8.08 4.10 -8.84
C MET A 65 7.19 3.08 -8.14
N LYS A 66 7.76 2.30 -7.20
CA LYS A 66 7.06 1.39 -6.29
C LYS A 66 7.23 1.81 -4.84
#